data_AF-A0A0K6FYX4-F1
#
_entry.id   AF-A0A0K6FYX4-F1
#
_cell.length_a   1.000
_cell.length_b   1.000
_cell.length_c   1.000
_cell.angle_alpha   90.00
_cell.angle_beta   90.00
_cell.angle_gamma   90.00
#
_symmetry.space_group_name_H-M   'P 1'
#
loop_
_entity.id
_entity.type
_entity.pdbx_description
1 polymer ?
#
loop_
_entity_poly.entity_id
_entity_poly.type
_entity_poly.pdbx_seq_one_letter_code
_entity_poly.pdbx_strand_id
1 'polypeptide(L)'
;MATPELQSRMSVLEQNHAMSYKNLFKAHMHRTVLNNLPEGLRSLTEVFPDGRSMVPQPNMNQGTFIYAIEDCGPVRFPDGSSVNVDKGSIHIFQYGAIKHLVERGDAMFI
;
A
#
# COMPACT_ATOMS: atom_id res chain seq x y z
N MET A 1 11.57 -4.79 1.88
CA MET A 1 12.44 -4.87 0.69
C MET A 1 11.57 -4.95 -0.55
N ALA A 2 11.93 -4.28 -1.65
CA ALA A 2 11.15 -4.34 -2.89
C ALA A 2 11.35 -5.73 -3.52
N THR A 3 10.30 -6.56 -3.53
CA THR A 3 10.36 -7.87 -4.17
C THR A 3 10.25 -7.72 -5.70
N PRO A 4 10.78 -8.67 -6.49
CA PRO A 4 10.67 -8.61 -7.96
C PRO A 4 9.23 -8.47 -8.46
N GLU A 5 8.28 -9.08 -7.76
CA GLU A 5 6.85 -9.06 -8.09
C GLU A 5 6.20 -7.68 -7.84
N LEU A 6 6.75 -6.89 -6.92
CA LEU A 6 6.31 -5.51 -6.71
C LEU A 6 6.91 -4.58 -7.77
N GLN A 7 8.15 -4.83 -8.19
CA GLN A 7 8.80 -4.05 -9.24
C GLN A 7 8.11 -4.24 -10.60
N SER A 8 7.62 -5.45 -10.89
CA SER A 8 6.87 -5.71 -12.13
C SER A 8 5.53 -4.96 -12.22
N ARG A 9 5.02 -4.39 -11.12
CA ARG A 9 3.79 -3.57 -11.11
C ARG A 9 4.03 -2.11 -11.48
N MET A 10 5.29 -1.69 -11.60
CA MET A 10 5.67 -0.33 -11.97
C MET A 10 6.24 -0.32 -13.39
N SER A 11 5.91 0.71 -14.16
CA SER A 11 6.58 1.00 -15.42
C SER A 11 8.07 1.28 -15.20
N VAL A 12 8.89 1.10 -16.24
CA VAL A 12 10.33 1.39 -16.19
C VAL A 12 10.60 2.84 -15.79
N LEU A 13 9.77 3.78 -16.24
CA LEU A 13 9.88 5.20 -15.89
C LEU A 13 9.63 5.43 -14.40
N GLU A 14 8.58 4.82 -13.83
CA GLU A 14 8.27 4.91 -12.41
C GLU A 14 9.38 4.29 -11.55
N GLN A 15 9.94 3.15 -11.97
CA GLN A 15 11.08 2.53 -11.29
C GLN A 15 12.29 3.47 -11.25
N ASN A 16 12.64 4.06 -12.40
CA ASN A 16 13.74 5.01 -12.50
C ASN A 16 13.51 6.26 -11.63
N HIS A 17 12.28 6.77 -11.63
CA HIS A 17 11.91 7.90 -10.80
C HIS A 17 12.02 7.56 -9.31
N ALA A 18 11.44 6.43 -8.87
CA ALA A 18 11.47 5.99 -7.48
C ALA A 18 12.92 5.79 -6.97
N MET A 19 13.79 5.20 -7.80
CA MET A 19 15.20 5.04 -7.45
C MET A 19 15.93 6.38 -7.35
N SER A 20 15.71 7.28 -8.31
CA SER A 20 16.32 8.62 -8.34
C SER A 20 15.88 9.46 -7.13
N TYR A 21 14.57 9.48 -6.85
CA TYR A 21 14.00 10.18 -5.70
C TYR A 21 14.55 9.63 -4.38
N LYS A 22 14.58 8.30 -4.20
CA LYS A 22 15.14 7.66 -3.00
C LYS A 22 16.59 8.09 -2.75
N ASN A 23 17.42 8.11 -3.80
CA ASN A 23 18.83 8.49 -3.68
C ASN A 23 18.99 9.98 -3.33
N LEU A 24 18.22 10.84 -3.98
CA LEU A 24 18.21 12.29 -3.71
C LEU A 24 17.79 12.57 -2.28
N PHE A 25 16.67 11.98 -1.84
CA PHE A 25 16.15 12.15 -0.47
C PHE A 25 17.16 11.65 0.57
N LYS A 26 17.74 10.46 0.36
CA LYS A 26 18.79 9.92 1.23
C LYS A 26 19.98 10.87 1.34
N ALA A 27 20.51 11.35 0.21
CA ALA A 27 21.65 12.26 0.20
C ALA A 27 21.32 13.57 0.93
N HIS A 28 20.13 14.11 0.72
CA HIS A 28 19.66 15.32 1.38
C HIS A 28 19.58 15.14 2.90
N MET A 29 18.89 14.10 3.39
CA MET A 29 18.75 13.83 4.83
C MET A 29 20.10 13.59 5.53
N HIS A 30 21.01 12.85 4.89
CA HIS A 30 22.35 12.66 5.43
C HIS A 30 23.12 13.98 5.54
N ARG A 31 23.06 14.82 4.51
CA ARG A 31 23.77 16.09 4.49
C ARG A 31 23.23 17.09 5.51
N THR A 32 21.91 17.17 5.68
CA THR A 32 21.29 18.21 6.52
C THR A 32 21.18 17.81 7.99
N VAL A 33 20.92 16.55 8.30
CA VAL A 33 20.62 16.10 9.67
C VAL A 33 21.41 14.87 10.08
N LEU A 34 21.32 13.75 9.35
CA LEU A 34 21.70 12.44 9.89
C LEU A 34 23.21 12.30 10.17
N ASN A 35 24.07 12.96 9.40
CA ASN A 35 25.52 12.90 9.65
C ASN A 35 25.93 13.52 10.99
N ASN A 36 25.09 14.39 11.56
CA ASN A 36 25.30 15.00 12.87
C ASN A 36 24.73 14.15 14.02
N LEU A 37 24.02 13.06 13.73
CA LEU A 37 23.46 12.16 14.74
C LEU A 37 24.44 11.02 15.07
N PRO A 38 24.31 10.36 16.24
CA PRO A 38 24.99 9.10 16.54
C PRO A 38 24.68 8.02 15.49
N GLU A 39 25.62 7.10 15.23
CA GLU A 39 25.51 6.10 14.16
C GLU A 39 24.21 5.29 14.20
N GLY A 40 23.77 4.88 15.39
CA GLY A 40 22.54 4.11 15.58
C GLY A 40 21.25 4.85 15.17
N LEU A 41 21.28 6.19 15.03
CA LEU A 41 20.12 7.01 14.66
C LEU A 41 20.20 7.54 13.22
N ARG A 42 21.12 7.02 12.40
CA ARG A 42 21.29 7.48 11.00
C ARG A 42 20.46 6.69 9.99
N SER A 43 19.66 5.73 10.44
CA SER A 43 18.81 4.92 9.56
C SER A 43 17.64 5.74 9.02
N LEU A 44 17.28 5.48 7.76
CA LEU A 44 16.08 6.03 7.11
C LEU A 44 14.96 5.00 6.93
N THR A 45 15.23 3.75 7.28
CA THR A 45 14.33 2.62 7.02
C THR A 45 14.17 1.74 8.24
N GLU A 46 14.31 2.33 9.42
CA GLU A 46 14.17 1.61 10.67
C GLU A 46 12.72 1.15 10.88
N VAL A 47 12.59 -0.06 11.41
CA VAL A 47 11.33 -0.62 11.89
C VAL A 47 11.49 -0.78 13.40
N PHE A 48 10.66 -0.07 14.15
CA PHE A 48 10.70 -0.06 15.60
C PHE A 48 10.07 -1.36 16.16
N PRO A 49 10.41 -1.75 17.41
CA PRO A 49 9.85 -2.96 18.04
C PRO A 49 8.32 -2.97 18.17
N ASP A 50 7.69 -1.80 18.17
CA ASP A 50 6.23 -1.64 18.20
C ASP A 50 5.57 -1.74 16.81
N GLY A 51 6.35 -2.07 15.77
CA GLY A 51 5.87 -2.27 14.40
C GLY A 51 5.78 -0.98 13.58
N ARG A 52 6.10 0.19 14.16
CA ARG A 52 6.19 1.44 13.36
C ARG A 52 7.36 1.36 12.40
N SER A 53 7.15 1.80 11.16
CA SER A 53 8.17 1.84 10.13
C SER A 53 8.41 3.29 9.70
N MET A 54 9.68 3.68 9.57
CA MET A 54 10.04 4.97 8.97
C MET A 54 9.70 5.03 7.47
N VAL A 55 9.54 3.88 6.81
CA VAL A 55 9.02 3.78 5.45
C VAL A 55 7.50 3.60 5.51
N PRO A 56 6.70 4.58 5.03
CA PRO A 56 5.25 4.47 5.01
C PRO A 56 4.78 3.20 4.28
N GLN A 57 3.77 2.54 4.83
CA GLN A 57 3.14 1.37 4.23
C GLN A 57 1.72 1.72 3.75
N PRO A 58 1.20 1.04 2.72
CA PRO A 58 -0.20 1.18 2.32
C PRO A 58 -1.14 0.85 3.48
N ASN A 59 -2.14 1.71 3.71
CA ASN A 59 -3.17 1.47 4.73
C ASN A 59 -4.26 0.53 4.18
N MET A 60 -4.14 -0.76 4.46
CA MET A 60 -5.14 -1.76 4.04
C MET A 60 -6.49 -1.63 4.75
N ASN A 61 -6.55 -0.90 5.88
CA ASN A 61 -7.78 -0.69 6.64
C ASN A 61 -8.52 0.58 6.22
N GLN A 62 -8.02 1.29 5.20
CA GLN A 62 -8.69 2.46 4.66
C GLN A 62 -10.07 2.06 4.11
N GLY A 63 -11.12 2.76 4.55
CA GLY A 63 -12.45 2.61 3.97
C GLY A 63 -12.48 3.16 2.54
N THR A 64 -12.90 2.33 1.59
CA THR A 64 -12.99 2.63 0.16
C THR A 64 -14.37 2.28 -0.37
N PHE A 65 -14.95 3.17 -1.17
CA PHE A 65 -16.17 2.86 -1.91
C PHE A 65 -15.85 2.08 -3.18
N ILE A 66 -16.69 1.09 -3.48
CA ILE A 66 -16.62 0.34 -4.73
C ILE A 66 -18.00 0.27 -5.39
N TYR A 67 -17.99 0.16 -6.71
CA TYR A 67 -19.11 -0.25 -7.53
C TYR A 67 -18.83 -1.66 -8.09
N ALA A 68 -19.79 -2.58 -7.93
CA ALA A 68 -19.67 -3.94 -8.42
C ALA A 68 -20.00 -4.02 -9.92
N ILE A 69 -18.99 -4.34 -10.74
CA ILE A 69 -19.13 -4.52 -12.20
C ILE A 69 -19.75 -5.89 -12.50
N GLU A 70 -19.34 -6.90 -11.74
CA GLU A 70 -19.86 -8.27 -11.81
C GLU A 70 -20.44 -8.71 -10.45
N ASP A 71 -21.12 -9.86 -10.45
CA ASP A 71 -21.56 -10.50 -9.21
C ASP A 71 -20.33 -11.05 -8.46
N CYS A 72 -20.02 -10.44 -7.32
CA CYS A 72 -18.80 -10.71 -6.56
C CYS A 72 -19.02 -11.75 -5.44
N GLY A 73 -20.27 -12.14 -5.18
CA GLY A 73 -20.62 -13.06 -4.10
C GLY A 73 -20.28 -12.53 -2.69
N PRO A 74 -20.10 -13.43 -1.70
CA PRO A 74 -19.89 -13.04 -0.30
C PRO A 74 -18.46 -12.54 -0.02
N VAL A 75 -18.33 -11.28 0.37
CA VAL A 75 -17.09 -10.73 0.95
C VAL A 75 -17.08 -11.02 2.45
N ARG A 76 -16.04 -11.70 2.93
CA ARG A 76 -15.88 -12.08 4.34
C ARG A 76 -15.06 -11.05 5.12
N PHE A 77 -15.53 -10.73 6.32
CA PHE A 77 -14.85 -9.87 7.26
C PHE A 77 -14.03 -10.67 8.28
N PRO A 78 -13.06 -10.04 8.98
CA PRO A 78 -12.25 -10.73 9.99
C PRO A 78 -13.04 -11.32 11.17
N ASP A 79 -14.21 -10.76 11.46
CA ASP A 79 -15.13 -11.25 12.51
C ASP A 79 -15.95 -12.49 12.07
N GLY A 80 -15.76 -12.96 10.85
CA GLY A 80 -16.47 -14.10 10.27
C GLY A 80 -17.82 -13.74 9.64
N SER A 81 -18.27 -12.49 9.76
CA SER A 81 -19.45 -12.01 9.03
C SER A 81 -19.17 -11.91 7.53
N SER A 82 -20.23 -11.88 6.72
CA SER A 82 -20.11 -11.72 5.28
C SER A 82 -21.25 -10.89 4.71
N VAL A 83 -20.95 -10.15 3.65
CA VAL A 83 -21.94 -9.39 2.88
C VAL A 83 -21.86 -9.83 1.43
N ASN A 84 -23.00 -10.17 0.83
CA ASN A 84 -23.08 -10.42 -0.61
C ASN A 84 -22.96 -9.09 -1.36
N VAL A 85 -22.13 -9.10 -2.40
CA VAL A 85 -21.87 -7.96 -3.28
C VAL A 85 -22.42 -8.29 -4.65
N ASP A 86 -23.67 -7.88 -4.88
CA ASP A 86 -24.40 -8.15 -6.11
C ASP A 86 -23.99 -7.18 -7.23
N LYS A 87 -24.13 -7.59 -8.49
CA LYS A 87 -23.82 -6.73 -9.65
C LYS A 87 -24.59 -5.40 -9.61
N GLY A 88 -23.89 -4.29 -9.84
CA GLY A 88 -24.48 -2.95 -9.86
C GLY A 88 -24.68 -2.29 -8.50
N SER A 89 -24.31 -2.97 -7.42
CA SER A 89 -24.37 -2.43 -6.06
C SER A 89 -23.18 -1.51 -5.73
N ILE A 90 -23.37 -0.66 -4.73
CA ILE A 90 -22.32 0.21 -4.18
C ILE A 90 -22.11 -0.16 -2.71
N HIS A 91 -20.86 -0.36 -2.33
CA HIS A 91 -20.49 -0.74 -0.97
C HIS A 91 -19.26 0.03 -0.48
N ILE A 92 -19.13 0.14 0.84
CA ILE A 92 -17.91 0.59 1.50
C ILE A 92 -17.27 -0.59 2.23
N PHE A 93 -15.99 -0.80 1.99
CA PHE A 93 -15.19 -1.84 2.64
C PHE A 93 -13.82 -1.31 3.04
N GLN A 94 -13.15 -1.99 3.97
CA GLN A 94 -11.71 -1.84 4.12
C GLN A 94 -11.03 -2.35 2.84
N TYR A 95 -10.09 -1.58 2.28
CA TYR A 95 -9.44 -1.93 1.01
C TYR A 95 -8.86 -3.35 1.00
N GLY A 96 -8.26 -3.80 2.11
CA GLY A 96 -7.70 -5.15 2.24
C GLY A 96 -8.71 -6.27 1.99
N ALA A 97 -9.99 -6.07 2.36
CA ALA A 97 -11.05 -7.07 2.15
C ALA A 97 -11.45 -7.21 0.67
N ILE A 98 -11.37 -6.13 -0.10
CA ILE A 98 -11.84 -6.08 -1.50
C ILE A 98 -10.74 -5.96 -2.54
N LYS A 99 -9.47 -5.89 -2.13
CA LYS A 99 -8.31 -5.74 -3.02
C LYS A 99 -8.32 -6.73 -4.19
N HIS A 100 -8.67 -7.98 -3.92
CA HIS A 100 -8.72 -9.03 -4.92
C HIS A 100 -9.84 -8.83 -5.96
N LEU A 101 -10.98 -8.24 -5.58
CA LEU A 101 -12.08 -7.93 -6.51
C LEU A 101 -11.65 -6.85 -7.51
N VAL A 102 -10.97 -5.82 -7.01
CA VAL A 102 -10.46 -4.72 -7.84
C VAL A 102 -9.31 -5.20 -8.73
N GLU A 103 -8.38 -6.02 -8.23
CA GLU A 103 -7.27 -6.57 -9.04
C GLU A 103 -7.76 -7.47 -10.19
N ARG A 104 -8.92 -8.14 -10.03
CA ARG A 104 -9.54 -8.95 -11.10
C ARG A 104 -10.39 -8.12 -12.08
N GLY A 105 -10.81 -6.92 -11.69
CA GLY A 105 -11.73 -6.08 -12.45
C GLY A 105 -13.21 -6.40 -12.22
N ASP A 106 -13.57 -7.11 -11.16
CA ASP A 106 -14.96 -7.42 -10.81
C ASP A 106 -15.66 -6.21 -10.13
N ALA A 107 -14.86 -5.29 -9.58
CA ALA A 107 -15.31 -4.05 -8.96
C ALA A 107 -14.37 -2.89 -9.29
N MET A 108 -14.89 -1.66 -9.28
CA MET A 108 -14.10 -0.42 -9.46
C MET A 108 -14.28 0.52 -8.28
N PHE A 109 -13.28 1.37 -8.03
CA PHE A 109 -13.43 2.48 -7.09
C PHE A 109 -14.36 3.55 -7.65
N ILE A 110 -15.09 4.23 -6.76
CA ILE A 110 -15.93 5.39 -7.06
C ILE A 110 -15.59 6.58 -6.17
#